data_AF-A0A2N2DS80-F1
#
_entry.id   AF-A0A2N2DS80-F1
#
_cell.length_a   1.000
_cell.length_b   1.000
_cell.length_c   1.000
_cell.angle_alpha   90.00
_cell.angle_beta   90.00
_cell.angle_gamma   90.00
#
_symmetry.space_group_name_H-M   'P 1'
#
loop_
_entity.id
_entity.type
_entity.pdbx_description
1 polymer ?
#
loop_
_entity_poly.entity_id
_entity_poly.type
_entity_poly.pdbx_seq_one_letter_code
_entity_poly.pdbx_strand_id
1 'polypeptide(L)'
;MPVLQNQVNTRLEILKTLYRQSDKRPDQPIKLDPAQIDGGYYSEINFQLRFLQDRGLVNYNGNVVSRRFRVSLTKEGVEFMEDSYQALALSGEEKDLRLESLFQKLR
;
A
#
# COMPACT_ATOMS: atom_id res chain seq x y z
N MET A 1 17.49 5.25 4.47
CA MET A 1 17.71 4.10 3.56
C MET A 1 16.79 4.26 2.37
N PRO A 2 17.26 4.08 1.11
CA PRO A 2 16.39 4.19 -0.05
C PRO A 2 15.28 3.13 0.03
N VAL A 3 14.03 3.56 -0.18
CA VAL A 3 12.80 2.74 0.00
C VAL A 3 12.87 1.43 -0.82
N LEU A 4 13.54 1.46 -1.97
CA LEU A 4 13.71 0.34 -2.90
C LEU A 4 14.43 -0.90 -2.38
N GLN A 5 15.31 -0.79 -1.38
CA GLN A 5 16.06 -1.97 -0.90
C GLN A 5 15.18 -2.95 -0.12
N ASN A 6 13.97 -2.55 0.28
CA ASN A 6 13.05 -3.39 1.02
C ASN A 6 11.63 -3.32 0.40
N GLN A 7 11.22 -4.39 -0.30
CA GLN A 7 9.92 -4.50 -0.95
C GLN A 7 8.74 -4.25 0.00
N VAL A 8 8.90 -4.60 1.29
CA VAL A 8 7.89 -4.35 2.31
C VAL A 8 7.71 -2.85 2.55
N ASN A 9 8.82 -2.10 2.63
CA ASN A 9 8.76 -0.65 2.78
C ASN A 9 8.12 0.02 1.56
N THR A 10 8.45 -0.42 0.34
CA THR A 10 7.82 0.10 -0.87
C THR A 10 6.30 -0.13 -0.88
N ARG A 11 5.83 -1.33 -0.51
CA ARG A 11 4.39 -1.64 -0.41
C ARG A 11 3.69 -0.74 0.62
N LEU A 12 4.32 -0.56 1.77
CA LEU A 12 3.77 0.24 2.85
C LEU A 12 3.71 1.74 2.48
N GLU A 13 4.71 2.26 1.77
CA GLU A 13 4.68 3.62 1.23
C GLU A 13 3.62 3.81 0.13
N ILE A 14 3.41 2.81 -0.74
CA ILE A 14 2.28 2.81 -1.68
C ILE A 14 0.96 2.94 -0.92
N LEU A 15 0.71 2.05 0.05
CA LEU A 15 -0.55 2.02 0.79
C LEU A 15 -0.78 3.30 1.61
N LYS A 16 0.25 3.83 2.27
CA LYS A 16 0.18 5.12 2.98
C LYS A 16 -0.18 6.27 2.04
N THR A 17 0.46 6.33 0.88
CA THR A 17 0.19 7.36 -0.13
C THR A 17 -1.27 7.29 -0.57
N LEU A 18 -1.77 6.09 -0.88
CA LEU A 18 -3.16 5.89 -1.27
C LEU A 18 -4.13 6.23 -0.14
N TYR A 19 -3.83 5.84 1.11
CA TYR A 19 -4.67 6.10 2.27
C TYR A 19 -4.80 7.59 2.57
N ARG A 20 -3.70 8.36 2.44
CA ARG A 20 -3.72 9.82 2.58
C ARG A 20 -4.45 10.51 1.42
N GLN A 21 -4.21 10.08 0.18
CA GLN A 21 -4.81 10.72 -1.00
C GLN A 21 -6.30 10.36 -1.21
N SER A 22 -6.76 9.24 -0.65
CA SER A 22 -8.17 8.82 -0.70
C SER A 22 -9.03 9.47 0.39
N ASP A 23 -8.44 10.31 1.26
CA ASP A 23 -9.11 10.79 2.47
C ASP A 23 -9.65 9.62 3.31
N LYS A 24 -8.91 8.50 3.34
CA LYS A 24 -9.26 7.25 4.04
C LYS A 24 -10.54 6.56 3.54
N ARG A 25 -10.98 6.88 2.31
CA ARG A 25 -12.21 6.31 1.74
C ARG A 25 -11.89 5.11 0.85
N PRO A 26 -12.64 4.00 1.00
CA PRO A 26 -12.52 2.87 0.09
C PRO A 26 -13.05 3.26 -1.30
N ASP A 27 -12.55 2.57 -2.32
CA ASP A 27 -12.95 2.67 -3.72
C ASP A 27 -12.78 4.06 -4.36
N GLN A 28 -12.12 5.00 -3.68
CA GLN A 28 -11.81 6.32 -4.21
C GLN A 28 -10.64 6.21 -5.22
N PRO A 29 -10.87 6.45 -6.53
CA PRO A 29 -9.82 6.31 -7.53
C PRO A 29 -8.83 7.47 -7.44
N ILE A 30 -7.56 7.11 -7.34
CA ILE A 30 -6.42 8.03 -7.27
C ILE A 30 -5.55 7.81 -8.51
N LYS A 31 -4.98 8.91 -9.01
CA LYS A 31 -3.91 8.85 -10.02
C LYS A 31 -2.58 8.86 -9.28
N LEU A 32 -1.90 7.72 -9.29
CA LEU A 32 -0.59 7.57 -8.69
C LEU A 32 0.47 7.69 -9.79
N ASP A 33 1.39 8.63 -9.60
CA ASP A 33 2.60 8.73 -10.41
C ASP A 33 3.72 7.96 -9.70
N PRO A 34 4.40 6.99 -10.36
CA PRO A 34 5.51 6.26 -9.75
C PRO A 34 6.58 7.17 -9.14
N ALA A 35 6.79 8.38 -9.67
CA ALA A 35 7.75 9.34 -9.14
C ALA A 35 7.36 9.89 -7.74
N GLN A 36 6.10 9.73 -7.30
CA GLN A 36 5.67 10.09 -5.95
C GLN A 36 6.14 9.09 -4.89
N ILE A 37 6.62 7.92 -5.32
CA ILE A 37 7.13 6.88 -4.44
C ILE A 37 8.64 6.91 -4.51
N ASP A 38 9.27 7.30 -3.41
CA ASP A 38 10.69 7.63 -3.36
C ASP A 38 11.56 6.49 -3.92
N GLY A 39 12.34 6.82 -4.96
CA GLY A 39 13.19 5.89 -5.70
C GLY A 39 12.48 4.89 -6.62
N GLY A 40 11.14 4.81 -6.66
CA GLY A 40 10.40 3.78 -7.39
C GLY A 40 10.54 3.80 -8.92
N TYR A 41 11.10 2.75 -9.54
CA TYR A 41 10.96 2.57 -11.00
C TYR A 41 9.55 2.12 -11.37
N TYR A 42 9.03 2.57 -12.52
CA TYR A 42 7.68 2.24 -13.00
C TYR A 42 7.37 0.73 -12.93
N SER A 43 8.30 -0.11 -13.38
CA SER A 43 8.16 -1.57 -13.40
C SER A 43 8.02 -2.16 -12.00
N GLU A 44 8.78 -1.65 -11.04
CA GLU A 44 8.75 -2.11 -9.65
C GLU A 44 7.46 -1.70 -8.97
N ILE A 45 7.05 -0.43 -9.12
CA ILE A 45 5.78 0.05 -8.55
C ILE A 45 4.60 -0.70 -9.18
N ASN A 46 4.61 -0.92 -10.49
CA ASN A 46 3.60 -1.75 -11.16
C ASN A 46 3.57 -3.19 -10.60
N PHE A 47 4.74 -3.80 -10.37
CA PHE A 47 4.82 -5.13 -9.78
C PHE A 47 4.26 -5.17 -8.35
N GLN A 48 4.61 -4.19 -7.51
CA GLN A 48 4.07 -4.12 -6.14
C GLN A 48 2.57 -3.82 -6.11
N LEU A 49 2.06 -2.99 -7.03
CA LEU A 49 0.62 -2.71 -7.15
C LEU A 49 -0.17 -3.97 -7.54
N ARG A 50 0.36 -4.78 -8.48
CA ARG A 50 -0.24 -6.08 -8.80
C ARG A 50 -0.25 -7.02 -7.60
N PHE A 51 0.86 -7.11 -6.87
CA PHE A 51 0.94 -7.91 -5.66
C PHE A 51 -0.12 -7.51 -4.62
N LEU A 52 -0.31 -6.20 -4.41
CA LEU A 52 -1.33 -5.69 -3.48
C LEU A 52 -2.76 -5.96 -3.99
N GLN A 53 -2.97 -5.94 -5.30
CA GLN A 53 -4.25 -6.27 -5.93
C GLN A 53 -4.58 -7.76 -5.77
N ASP A 54 -3.61 -8.65 -5.97
CA ASP A 54 -3.78 -10.10 -5.77
C ASP A 54 -4.15 -10.44 -4.32
N ARG A 55 -3.78 -9.58 -3.37
CA ARG A 55 -4.14 -9.68 -1.95
C ARG A 55 -5.42 -8.92 -1.58
N GLY A 56 -6.13 -8.36 -2.56
CA GLY A 56 -7.41 -7.70 -2.36
C GLY A 56 -7.31 -6.37 -1.61
N LEU A 57 -6.14 -5.76 -1.48
CA LEU A 57 -5.94 -4.50 -0.75
C LEU A 57 -6.14 -3.27 -1.63
N VAL A 58 -5.94 -3.40 -2.94
CA VAL A 58 -6.10 -2.30 -3.90
C VAL A 58 -6.79 -2.78 -5.16
N ASN A 59 -7.59 -1.90 -5.75
CA ASN A 59 -8.03 -2.03 -7.13
C ASN A 59 -7.09 -1.23 -8.00
N TYR A 60 -6.28 -1.95 -8.80
CA TYR A 60 -5.28 -1.36 -9.67
C TYR A 60 -5.66 -1.55 -11.14
N ASN A 61 -5.58 -0.45 -11.90
CA ASN A 61 -5.63 -0.47 -13.35
C ASN A 61 -4.47 0.36 -13.90
N GLY A 62 -3.51 -0.33 -14.52
CA GLY A 62 -2.34 0.27 -15.14
C GLY A 62 -2.60 0.60 -16.60
N ASN A 63 -2.39 1.84 -17.00
CA ASN A 63 -2.35 2.22 -18.41
C ASN A 63 -0.90 2.42 -18.85
N VAL A 64 -0.36 1.40 -19.54
CA VAL A 64 1.01 1.35 -20.07
C VAL A 64 1.33 2.54 -20.98
N VAL A 65 0.34 3.04 -21.73
CA VAL A 65 0.52 4.16 -22.67
C VAL A 65 0.72 5.48 -21.93
N SER A 66 -0.05 5.71 -20.86
CA SER A 66 0.02 6.96 -20.09
C SER A 66 1.09 6.98 -19.00
N ARG A 67 1.72 5.83 -18.71
CA ARG A 67 2.61 5.59 -17.55
C ARG A 67 2.03 6.02 -16.20
N ARG A 68 0.71 6.20 -16.12
CA ARG A 68 -0.01 6.57 -14.89
C ARG A 68 -0.79 5.38 -14.38
N PHE A 69 -0.77 5.22 -13.06
CA PHE A 69 -1.53 4.18 -12.39
C PHE A 69 -2.86 4.78 -11.90
N ARG A 70 -3.97 4.10 -12.19
CA ARG A 70 -5.23 4.36 -11.50
C ARG A 70 -5.35 3.31 -10.41
N VAL A 71 -5.37 3.76 -9.16
CA VAL A 71 -5.39 2.88 -7.99
C VAL A 71 -6.44 3.37 -7.01
N SER A 72 -7.20 2.48 -6.42
CA SER A 72 -8.02 2.78 -5.23
C SER A 72 -7.75 1.74 -4.15
N LEU A 73 -7.86 2.12 -2.88
CA LEU A 73 -7.91 1.15 -1.79
C LEU A 73 -9.25 0.41 -1.85
N THR A 74 -9.24 -0.88 -1.56
CA THR A 74 -10.46 -1.62 -1.26
C THR A 74 -10.90 -1.34 0.18
N LYS A 75 -12.05 -1.89 0.61
CA LYS A 75 -12.46 -1.84 2.01
C LYS A 75 -11.43 -2.53 2.90
N GLU A 76 -10.97 -3.70 2.48
CA GLU A 76 -9.94 -4.48 3.15
C GLU A 76 -8.61 -3.72 3.23
N GLY A 77 -8.26 -2.96 2.18
CA GLY A 77 -7.07 -2.11 2.16
C GLY A 77 -7.14 -0.93 3.14
N VAL A 78 -8.31 -0.33 3.30
CA VAL A 78 -8.54 0.74 4.29
C VAL A 78 -8.46 0.16 5.71
N GLU A 79 -9.16 -0.95 5.99
CA GLU A 79 -9.13 -1.63 7.28
C GLU A 79 -7.70 -2.06 7.66
N PHE A 80 -6.96 -2.65 6.71
CA PHE A 80 -5.57 -3.03 6.90
C PHE A 80 -4.70 -1.83 7.31
N MET A 81 -4.91 -0.68 6.68
CA MET A 81 -4.17 0.54 7.00
C MET A 81 -4.55 1.12 8.35
N GLU A 82 -5.83 1.09 8.71
CA GLU A 82 -6.30 1.52 10.04
C GLU A 82 -5.71 0.64 11.14
N ASP A 83 -5.77 -0.68 10.97
CA ASP A 83 -5.20 -1.64 11.90
C ASP A 83 -3.67 -1.48 12.00
N SER A 84 -3.00 -1.21 10.87
CA SER A 84 -1.55 -0.95 10.83
C SER A 84 -1.18 0.35 11.57
N TYR A 85 -1.95 1.42 11.39
CA TYR A 85 -1.74 2.68 12.10
C TYR A 85 -2.02 2.55 13.60
N GLN A 86 -3.05 1.80 13.98
CA GLN A 86 -3.33 1.48 15.38
C GLN A 86 -2.20 0.66 16.00
N ALA A 87 -1.70 -0.36 15.30
CA ALA A 87 -0.59 -1.19 15.77
C ALA A 87 0.70 -0.37 15.94
N LEU A 88 0.97 0.59 15.04
CA LEU A 88 2.11 1.50 15.15
C LEU A 88 2.00 2.50 16.31
N ALA A 89 0.79 2.77 16.80
CA ALA A 89 0.56 3.61 17.98
C ALA A 89 0.78 2.85 19.30
N LEU A 90 0.85 1.51 19.27
CA LEU A 90 1.16 0.67 20.41
C LEU A 90 2.68 0.57 20.63
N SER A 91 3.10 0.41 21.90
CA SER A 91 4.52 0.27 22.27
C SER A 91 4.81 -1.11 22.87
N GLY A 92 5.93 -1.73 22.48
CA GLY A 92 6.40 -3.00 23.06
C GLY A 92 5.86 -4.25 22.35
N GLU A 93 5.68 -5.35 23.10
CA GLU A 93 5.28 -6.67 22.57
C GLU A 93 3.89 -6.69 21.91
N GLU A 94 2.96 -5.82 22.35
CA GLU A 94 1.61 -5.73 21.78
C GLU A 94 1.59 -5.27 20.32
N LYS A 95 2.57 -4.43 19.95
CA LYS A 95 2.77 -3.99 18.57
C LYS A 95 3.21 -5.15 17.68
N ASP A 96 4.18 -5.95 18.15
CA ASP A 96 4.73 -7.05 17.37
C ASP A 96 3.69 -8.15 17.17
N LEU A 97 2.91 -8.49 18.22
CA LEU A 97 1.80 -9.43 18.14
C LEU A 97 0.69 -8.98 17.18
N ARG A 98 0.29 -7.70 17.23
CA ARG A 98 -0.73 -7.16 16.31
C ARG A 98 -0.26 -7.16 14.86
N LEU A 99 0.99 -6.75 14.62
CA LEU A 99 1.57 -6.75 13.28
C LEU A 99 1.67 -8.17 12.74
N GLU A 100 2.12 -9.14 13.54
CA GLU A 100 2.23 -10.53 13.11
C GLU A 100 0.86 -11.14 12.75
N SER A 101 -0.18 -10.86 13.55
CA SER A 101 -1.55 -11.31 13.26
C SER A 101 -2.12 -10.69 11.98
N LEU A 102 -1.86 -9.39 11.75
CA LEU A 102 -2.24 -8.67 10.53
C LEU A 102 -1.57 -9.28 9.29
N PHE A 103 -0.27 -9.54 9.35
CA PHE A 103 0.47 -10.12 8.24
C PHE A 103 0.14 -11.60 8.01
N GLN A 104 -0.28 -12.36 9.02
CA GLN A 104 -0.78 -13.72 8.83
C GLN A 104 -2.09 -13.77 8.04
N LYS A 105 -3.01 -12.82 8.26
CA LYS A 105 -4.26 -12.72 7.48
C LYS A 105 -4.02 -12.42 5.99
N LEU A 106 -2.87 -11.84 5.68
CA LEU A 106 -2.47 -11.61 4.30
C LEU A 106 -1.92 -12.87 3.62
N ARG A 107 -1.48 -13.91 4.35
CA ARG A 107 -0.63 -14.97 3.81
C ARG A 107 -1.30 -15.84 2.75
#